data_AF-A0AAD9Z464-F1
#
_entry.id   AF-A0AAD9Z464-F1
#
_cell.length_a   1.000
_cell.length_b   1.000
_cell.length_c   1.000
_cell.angle_alpha   90.00
_cell.angle_beta   90.00
_cell.angle_gamma   90.00
#
_symmetry.space_group_name_H-M   'P 1'
#
loop_
_entity.id
_entity.type
_entity.pdbx_description
1 polymer ?
#
loop_
_entity_poly.entity_id
_entity_poly.type
_entity_poly.pdbx_seq_one_letter_code
_entity_poly.pdbx_strand_id
1 'polypeptide(L)'
;MPRSFSQVIGTDPSDGMIEQALTSTSRAEYPNVTFRKSAAESLAFLEDESVDLVVAGQAAHWFDQTKLWPEMKRILRKGGTVAFWGYKDHVYVDYPKATKILDEFCYGDNALGPYWTQPGRFIVQNKLRDLQPPVSDWDDIQRTEYEPGTEGPRSGEGTMFLNKRMKLGESMAYVRTWSSFSAWQDKFQKKKRDDGREGDIVDDVFEEMRSAEPDWRRDGEWKEKEVEIEWGSGLLLARRKYK
;
A
#
# COMPACT_ATOMS: atom_id res chain seq x y z
N MET A 1 3.29 -18.35 -6.75
CA MET A 1 3.22 -17.31 -7.81
C MET A 1 4.41 -17.39 -8.77
N PRO A 2 5.70 -17.20 -8.38
CA PRO A 2 6.78 -17.17 -9.38
C PRO A 2 7.01 -18.50 -10.10
N ARG A 3 6.80 -19.63 -9.41
CA ARG A 3 7.00 -20.98 -9.99
C ARG A 3 5.96 -21.38 -11.06
N SER A 4 4.90 -20.58 -11.24
CA SER A 4 3.82 -20.85 -12.20
C SER A 4 3.98 -20.10 -13.53
N PHE A 5 4.94 -19.19 -13.63
CA PHE A 5 5.26 -18.43 -14.85
C PHE A 5 6.64 -18.84 -15.36
N SER A 6 6.80 -18.91 -16.69
CA SER A 6 8.11 -19.20 -17.31
C SER A 6 9.13 -18.10 -17.01
N GLN A 7 8.69 -16.85 -16.87
CA GLN A 7 9.51 -15.69 -16.55
C GLN A 7 8.70 -14.67 -15.73
N VAL A 8 9.35 -14.02 -14.77
CA VAL A 8 8.79 -12.90 -13.99
C VAL A 8 9.78 -11.74 -14.03
N ILE A 9 9.28 -10.55 -14.33
CA ILE A 9 10.10 -9.33 -14.38
C ILE A 9 9.51 -8.33 -13.40
N GLY A 10 10.29 -7.94 -12.38
CA GLY A 10 9.95 -6.85 -11.48
C GLY A 10 10.53 -5.53 -12.00
N THR A 11 9.72 -4.48 -12.00
CA THR A 11 10.15 -3.13 -12.39
C THR A 11 9.83 -2.11 -11.33
N ASP A 12 10.75 -1.19 -11.10
CA ASP A 12 10.57 -0.03 -10.24
C ASP A 12 11.40 1.15 -10.77
N PRO A 13 10.94 2.41 -10.71
CA PRO A 13 11.75 3.56 -11.11
C PRO A 13 12.89 3.89 -10.12
N SER A 14 12.84 3.41 -8.88
CA SER A 14 13.82 3.68 -7.82
C SER A 14 15.00 2.72 -7.86
N ASP A 15 16.22 3.27 -7.92
CA ASP A 15 17.46 2.48 -7.82
C ASP A 15 17.52 1.69 -6.50
N GLY A 16 17.16 2.32 -5.38
CA GLY A 16 17.18 1.67 -4.07
C GLY A 16 16.21 0.49 -3.97
N MET A 17 15.04 0.57 -4.61
CA MET A 17 14.10 -0.56 -4.64
C MET A 17 14.63 -1.71 -5.49
N ILE A 18 15.26 -1.42 -6.63
CA ILE A 18 15.89 -2.43 -7.48
C ILE A 18 17.05 -3.12 -6.77
N GLU A 19 17.93 -2.36 -6.11
CA GLU A 19 19.03 -2.91 -5.30
C GLU A 19 18.53 -3.80 -4.16
N GLN A 20 17.50 -3.34 -3.44
CA GLN A 20 16.87 -4.12 -2.38
C GLN A 20 16.25 -5.41 -2.93
N ALA A 21 15.56 -5.36 -4.08
CA ALA A 21 14.97 -6.52 -4.72
C ALA A 21 16.03 -7.55 -5.15
N LEU A 22 17.14 -7.08 -5.72
CA LEU A 22 18.28 -7.92 -6.14
C LEU A 22 18.97 -8.61 -4.96
N THR A 23 19.09 -7.94 -3.82
CA THR A 23 19.76 -8.47 -2.62
C THR A 23 18.86 -9.38 -1.79
N SER A 24 17.55 -9.13 -1.78
CA SER A 24 16.56 -9.92 -1.00
C SER A 24 15.96 -11.11 -1.76
N THR A 25 16.13 -11.19 -3.09
CA THR A 25 15.61 -12.29 -3.90
C THR A 25 16.68 -13.33 -4.19
N SER A 26 16.52 -14.54 -3.65
CA SER A 26 17.43 -15.66 -3.94
C SER A 26 17.30 -16.11 -5.39
N ARG A 27 18.37 -15.92 -6.19
CA ARG A 27 18.42 -16.42 -7.57
C ARG A 27 18.40 -17.96 -7.64
N ALA A 28 18.87 -18.63 -6.61
CA ALA A 28 18.82 -20.10 -6.54
C ALA A 28 17.37 -20.61 -6.33
N GLU A 29 16.57 -19.88 -5.55
CA GLU A 29 15.17 -20.22 -5.31
C GLU A 29 14.23 -19.73 -6.41
N TYR A 30 14.57 -18.60 -7.04
CA TYR A 30 13.78 -17.91 -8.05
C TYR A 30 14.58 -17.63 -9.33
N PRO A 31 15.04 -18.66 -10.05
CA PRO A 31 15.92 -18.50 -11.22
C PRO A 31 15.25 -17.81 -12.41
N ASN A 32 13.91 -17.77 -12.43
CA ASN A 32 13.09 -17.15 -13.48
C ASN A 32 12.65 -15.71 -13.17
N VAL A 33 13.10 -15.13 -12.05
CA VAL A 33 12.79 -13.75 -11.65
C VAL A 33 13.96 -12.83 -12.02
N THR A 34 13.68 -11.74 -12.71
CA THR A 34 14.64 -10.67 -12.97
C THR A 34 14.07 -9.31 -12.57
N PHE A 35 14.95 -8.33 -12.32
CA PHE A 35 14.56 -6.97 -11.95
C PHE A 35 15.15 -5.96 -12.92
N ARG A 36 14.41 -4.89 -13.20
CA ARG A 36 14.84 -3.82 -14.10
C ARG A 36 14.34 -2.46 -13.63
N LYS A 37 15.24 -1.47 -13.60
CA LYS A 37 14.83 -0.07 -13.41
C LYS A 37 13.99 0.39 -14.60
N SER A 38 12.73 0.69 -14.34
CA SER A 38 11.77 1.14 -15.36
C SER A 38 10.48 1.60 -14.70
N ALA A 39 9.84 2.61 -15.28
CA ALA A 39 8.49 3.03 -14.91
C ALA A 39 7.45 2.12 -15.58
N ALA A 40 6.28 1.97 -14.96
CA ALA A 40 5.21 1.11 -15.49
C ALA A 40 4.68 1.57 -16.87
N GLU A 41 4.89 2.84 -17.20
CA GLU A 41 4.49 3.48 -18.44
C GLU A 41 5.56 3.41 -19.55
N SER A 42 6.74 2.83 -19.29
CA SER A 42 7.85 2.79 -20.25
C SER A 42 8.59 1.45 -20.21
N LEU A 43 8.01 0.47 -20.90
CA LEU A 43 8.42 -0.93 -20.93
C LEU A 43 8.93 -1.34 -22.33
N ALA A 44 9.66 -0.44 -23.00
CA ALA A 44 10.16 -0.65 -24.37
C ALA A 44 11.09 -1.87 -24.56
N PHE A 45 11.53 -2.49 -23.47
CA PHE A 45 12.30 -3.74 -23.50
C PHE A 45 11.43 -5.00 -23.62
N LEU A 46 10.12 -4.85 -23.51
CA LEU A 46 9.14 -5.90 -23.76
C LEU A 46 8.58 -5.74 -25.16
N GLU A 47 8.50 -6.87 -25.87
CA GLU A 47 7.82 -6.95 -27.16
C GLU A 47 6.31 -6.73 -26.99
N ASP A 48 5.67 -6.30 -28.08
CA ASP A 48 4.22 -6.19 -28.13
C ASP A 48 3.57 -7.57 -27.94
N GLU A 49 2.46 -7.62 -27.22
CA GLU A 49 1.69 -8.84 -26.96
C GLU A 49 2.53 -10.01 -26.40
N SER A 50 3.52 -9.71 -25.54
CA SER A 50 4.44 -10.71 -24.98
C SER A 50 4.13 -11.13 -23.54
N VAL A 51 3.31 -10.35 -22.83
CA VAL A 51 3.04 -10.53 -21.39
C VAL A 51 1.68 -11.17 -21.14
N ASP A 52 1.60 -12.15 -20.24
CA ASP A 52 0.34 -12.82 -19.88
C ASP A 52 -0.43 -12.09 -18.77
N LEU A 53 0.29 -11.54 -17.79
CA LEU A 53 -0.24 -10.91 -16.59
C LEU A 53 0.67 -9.75 -16.16
N VAL A 54 0.07 -8.59 -15.88
CA VAL A 54 0.73 -7.48 -15.18
C VAL A 54 0.13 -7.34 -13.78
N VAL A 55 0.98 -7.29 -12.76
CA VAL A 55 0.56 -7.07 -11.37
C VAL A 55 1.18 -5.78 -10.86
N ALA A 56 0.38 -4.94 -10.21
CA ALA A 56 0.86 -3.80 -9.45
C ALA A 56 0.31 -3.90 -8.02
N GLY A 57 1.20 -4.20 -7.06
CA GLY A 57 0.86 -4.21 -5.64
C GLY A 57 1.34 -2.93 -4.98
N GLN A 58 0.42 -2.13 -4.45
CA GLN A 58 0.74 -0.86 -3.78
C GLN A 58 1.48 0.19 -4.61
N ALA A 59 1.32 0.16 -5.94
CA ALA A 59 2.01 1.10 -6.84
C ALA A 59 1.07 1.84 -7.80
N ALA A 60 -0.07 1.23 -8.16
CA ALA A 60 -0.89 1.71 -9.28
C ALA A 60 -1.48 3.12 -9.09
N HIS A 61 -1.58 3.60 -7.85
CA HIS A 61 -2.02 4.95 -7.55
C HIS A 61 -1.00 6.04 -7.93
N TRP A 62 0.25 5.69 -8.22
CA TRP A 62 1.27 6.62 -8.71
C TRP A 62 1.31 6.76 -10.22
N PHE A 63 0.64 5.88 -10.95
CA PHE A 63 0.81 5.78 -12.40
C PHE A 63 0.08 6.90 -13.15
N ASP A 64 0.71 7.38 -14.22
CA ASP A 64 0.06 8.24 -15.21
C ASP A 64 -0.84 7.39 -16.09
N GLN A 65 -2.13 7.38 -15.77
CA GLN A 65 -3.14 6.59 -16.50
C GLN A 65 -3.16 6.85 -18.01
N THR A 66 -2.81 8.07 -18.45
CA THR A 66 -2.82 8.42 -19.88
C THR A 66 -1.75 7.69 -20.67
N LYS A 67 -0.66 7.28 -19.99
CA LYS A 67 0.45 6.52 -20.58
C LYS A 67 0.41 5.05 -20.19
N LEU A 68 -0.07 4.75 -18.99
CA LEU A 68 -0.21 3.39 -18.46
C LEU A 68 -1.09 2.53 -19.36
N TRP A 69 -2.33 2.94 -19.64
CA TRP A 69 -3.27 2.07 -20.36
C TRP A 69 -2.83 1.74 -21.79
N PRO A 70 -2.30 2.69 -22.59
CA PRO A 70 -1.66 2.37 -23.87
C PRO A 70 -0.52 1.36 -23.74
N GLU A 71 0.35 1.53 -22.74
CA GLU A 71 1.50 0.64 -22.55
C GLU A 71 1.07 -0.76 -22.09
N MET A 72 0.13 -0.85 -21.15
CA MET A 72 -0.46 -2.12 -20.72
C MET A 72 -1.13 -2.85 -21.88
N LYS A 73 -1.87 -2.13 -22.73
CA LYS A 73 -2.45 -2.69 -23.96
C LYS A 73 -1.35 -3.20 -24.89
N ARG A 74 -0.27 -2.43 -25.09
CA ARG A 74 0.83 -2.80 -25.99
C ARG A 74 1.48 -4.12 -25.56
N ILE A 75 1.86 -4.25 -24.29
CA ILE A 75 2.66 -5.40 -23.82
C ILE A 75 1.84 -6.66 -23.55
N LEU A 76 0.59 -6.54 -23.10
CA LEU A 76 -0.20 -7.71 -22.72
C LEU A 76 -0.67 -8.45 -23.95
N ARG A 77 -0.65 -9.78 -23.95
CA ARG A 77 -1.34 -10.59 -24.95
C ARG A 77 -2.82 -10.26 -25.00
N LYS A 78 -3.45 -10.51 -26.14
CA LYS A 78 -4.91 -10.57 -26.25
C LYS A 78 -5.49 -11.55 -25.22
N GLY A 79 -6.43 -11.10 -24.40
CA GLY A 79 -6.95 -11.87 -23.27
C GLY A 79 -6.05 -11.88 -22.03
N GLY A 80 -4.88 -11.24 -22.07
CA GLY A 80 -3.99 -11.04 -20.92
C GLY A 80 -4.63 -10.15 -19.85
N THR A 81 -4.11 -10.21 -18.63
CA THR A 81 -4.78 -9.61 -17.45
C THR A 81 -3.92 -8.52 -16.81
N VAL A 82 -4.57 -7.46 -16.32
CA VAL A 82 -4.00 -6.60 -15.28
C VAL A 82 -4.63 -6.94 -13.93
N ALA A 83 -3.80 -6.98 -12.89
CA ALA A 83 -4.23 -7.16 -11.52
C ALA A 83 -3.56 -6.10 -10.63
N PHE A 84 -4.28 -5.02 -10.38
CA PHE A 84 -3.78 -3.90 -9.57
C PHE A 84 -4.46 -3.92 -8.22
N TRP A 85 -3.66 -4.03 -7.16
CA TRP A 85 -4.19 -4.03 -5.80
C TRP A 85 -3.46 -3.02 -4.92
N GLY A 86 -4.17 -2.49 -3.95
CA GLY A 86 -3.65 -1.54 -2.99
C GLY A 86 -4.51 -1.52 -1.75
N TYR A 87 -3.97 -0.94 -0.70
CA TYR A 87 -4.62 -0.76 0.59
C TYR A 87 -4.36 0.66 1.10
N LYS A 88 -5.37 1.27 1.73
CA LYS A 88 -5.26 2.52 2.48
C LYS A 88 -4.88 2.23 3.93
N ASP A 89 -4.93 3.19 4.83
CA ASP A 89 -4.46 3.02 6.20
C ASP A 89 -5.18 1.93 6.97
N HIS A 90 -4.50 1.41 7.99
CA HIS A 90 -5.07 0.41 8.86
C HIS A 90 -6.04 1.00 9.89
N VAL A 91 -6.95 0.15 10.32
CA VAL A 91 -7.92 0.37 11.39
C VAL A 91 -7.56 -0.55 12.56
N TYR A 92 -7.61 -0.03 13.78
CA TYR A 92 -7.57 -0.84 15.00
C TYR A 92 -9.00 -1.30 15.30
N VAL A 93 -9.34 -2.52 14.86
CA VAL A 93 -10.74 -2.98 14.75
C VAL A 93 -11.47 -3.10 16.09
N ASP A 94 -10.75 -3.33 17.18
CA ASP A 94 -11.29 -3.36 18.55
C ASP A 94 -11.22 -2.00 19.28
N TYR A 95 -10.57 -1.00 18.69
CA TYR A 95 -10.21 0.26 19.34
C TYR A 95 -10.69 1.46 18.51
N PRO A 96 -12.01 1.77 18.54
CA PRO A 96 -12.60 2.81 17.70
C PRO A 96 -12.05 4.22 17.98
N LYS A 97 -11.64 4.54 19.22
CA LYS A 97 -11.10 5.88 19.52
C LYS A 97 -9.68 6.01 18.98
N ALA A 98 -8.85 4.98 19.16
CA ALA A 98 -7.52 4.95 18.56
C ALA A 98 -7.59 5.04 17.03
N THR A 99 -8.52 4.31 16.40
CA THR A 99 -8.76 4.40 14.96
C THR A 99 -9.11 5.82 14.53
N LYS A 100 -10.05 6.48 15.24
CA LYS A 100 -10.44 7.86 14.93
C LYS A 100 -9.27 8.84 15.06
N ILE A 101 -8.48 8.74 16.13
CA ILE A 101 -7.31 9.60 16.35
C ILE A 101 -6.27 9.38 15.25
N LEU A 102 -6.03 8.12 14.84
CA LEU A 102 -5.10 7.83 13.75
C LEU A 102 -5.58 8.43 12.43
N ASP A 103 -6.88 8.37 12.12
CA ASP A 103 -7.46 8.99 10.91
C ASP A 103 -7.28 10.53 10.91
N GLU A 104 -7.60 11.18 12.04
CA GLU A 104 -7.39 12.62 12.23
C GLU A 104 -5.90 13.00 12.13
N PHE A 105 -5.00 12.16 12.63
CA PHE A 105 -3.56 12.34 12.47
C PHE A 105 -3.09 12.17 11.02
N CYS A 106 -3.66 11.21 10.28
CA CYS A 106 -3.32 10.97 8.88
C CYS A 106 -3.71 12.17 8.00
N TYR A 107 -4.85 12.81 8.29
CA TYR A 107 -5.49 13.75 7.36
C TYR A 107 -5.70 15.16 7.88
N GLY A 108 -5.42 15.41 9.15
CA GLY A 108 -5.49 16.73 9.74
C GLY A 108 -4.41 17.68 9.22
N ASP A 109 -4.79 18.94 9.01
CA ASP A 109 -3.91 20.00 8.50
C ASP A 109 -2.70 20.28 9.41
N ASN A 110 -2.82 19.99 10.70
CA ASN A 110 -1.78 20.19 11.70
C ASN A 110 -0.92 18.92 11.96
N ALA A 111 -1.11 17.87 11.17
CA ALA A 111 -0.43 16.58 11.32
C ALA A 111 0.15 16.10 9.97
N LEU A 112 -0.10 14.85 9.56
CA LEU A 112 0.45 14.29 8.32
C LEU A 112 -0.32 14.70 7.05
N GLY A 113 -1.51 15.29 7.18
CA GLY A 113 -2.38 15.66 6.06
C GLY A 113 -1.67 16.38 4.91
N PRO A 114 -0.96 17.49 5.17
CA PRO A 114 -0.24 18.26 4.13
C PRO A 114 0.95 17.55 3.48
N TYR A 115 1.40 16.42 4.03
CA TYR A 115 2.62 15.71 3.61
C TYR A 115 2.33 14.53 2.71
N TRP A 116 1.06 14.20 2.47
CA TRP A 116 0.69 13.18 1.48
C TRP A 116 0.80 13.71 0.06
N THR A 117 1.58 13.01 -0.79
CA THR A 117 1.65 13.34 -2.22
C THR A 117 0.32 13.04 -2.91
N GLN A 118 -0.22 14.04 -3.59
CA GLN A 118 -1.44 13.98 -4.38
C GLN A 118 -1.13 13.95 -5.89
N PRO A 119 -2.01 13.35 -6.74
CA PRO A 119 -3.29 12.70 -6.40
C PRO A 119 -3.16 11.25 -5.92
N GLY A 120 -1.95 10.68 -5.88
CA GLY A 120 -1.77 9.26 -5.60
C GLY A 120 -2.36 8.80 -4.26
N ARG A 121 -2.23 9.62 -3.21
CA ARG A 121 -2.86 9.31 -1.93
C ARG A 121 -4.39 9.23 -2.01
N PHE A 122 -5.03 10.17 -2.70
CA PHE A 122 -6.48 10.13 -2.90
C PHE A 122 -6.92 8.85 -3.62
N ILE A 123 -6.20 8.47 -4.69
CA ILE A 123 -6.53 7.28 -5.49
C ILE A 123 -6.49 5.99 -4.65
N VAL A 124 -5.47 5.81 -3.79
CA VAL A 124 -5.38 4.61 -2.93
C VAL A 124 -6.41 4.62 -1.81
N GLN A 125 -6.73 5.78 -1.23
CA GLN A 125 -7.84 5.92 -0.26
C GLN A 125 -9.18 5.54 -0.87
N ASN A 126 -9.41 5.94 -2.12
CA ASN A 126 -10.60 5.60 -2.87
C ASN A 126 -10.51 4.18 -3.47
N LYS A 127 -9.68 3.29 -2.91
CA LYS A 127 -9.57 1.86 -3.27
C LYS A 127 -9.30 1.64 -4.77
N LEU A 128 -8.51 2.53 -5.36
CA LEU A 128 -8.17 2.51 -6.79
C LEU A 128 -9.37 2.67 -7.73
N ARG A 129 -10.51 3.19 -7.25
CA ARG A 129 -11.69 3.45 -8.11
C ARG A 129 -11.40 4.45 -9.21
N ASP A 130 -10.43 5.35 -9.01
CA ASP A 130 -10.03 6.33 -10.01
C ASP A 130 -9.21 5.73 -11.17
N LEU A 131 -8.67 4.51 -11.02
CA LEU A 131 -8.01 3.80 -12.12
C LEU A 131 -9.06 3.21 -13.05
N GLN A 132 -9.23 3.78 -14.24
CA GLN A 132 -10.31 3.40 -15.16
C GLN A 132 -9.74 2.77 -16.44
N PRO A 133 -9.69 1.43 -16.55
CA PRO A 133 -9.32 0.77 -17.80
C PRO A 133 -10.27 1.19 -18.92
N PRO A 134 -9.78 1.68 -20.07
CA PRO A 134 -10.64 2.10 -21.17
C PRO A 134 -11.50 0.95 -21.72
N VAL A 135 -12.82 1.07 -21.64
CA VAL A 135 -13.74 0.01 -22.11
C VAL A 135 -13.65 -0.25 -23.62
N SER A 136 -12.96 0.60 -24.39
CA SER A 136 -12.60 0.33 -25.79
C SER A 136 -11.65 -0.85 -25.94
N ASP A 137 -10.76 -1.06 -24.96
CA ASP A 137 -9.62 -1.98 -25.05
C ASP A 137 -9.63 -3.08 -23.99
N TRP A 138 -10.47 -2.92 -22.97
CA TRP A 138 -10.55 -3.78 -21.79
C TRP A 138 -11.96 -4.34 -21.61
N ASP A 139 -12.04 -5.61 -21.25
CA ASP A 139 -13.25 -6.36 -20.87
C ASP A 139 -13.09 -6.94 -19.45
N ASP A 140 -14.16 -7.51 -18.91
CA ASP A 140 -14.17 -8.23 -17.62
C ASP A 140 -13.53 -7.42 -16.49
N ILE A 141 -13.91 -6.13 -16.41
CA ILE A 141 -13.44 -5.22 -15.38
C ILE A 141 -14.13 -5.57 -14.07
N GLN A 142 -13.38 -6.11 -13.12
CA GLN A 142 -13.87 -6.50 -11.81
C GLN A 142 -13.18 -5.68 -10.73
N ARG A 143 -13.95 -5.33 -9.70
CA ARG A 143 -13.43 -4.69 -8.49
C ARG A 143 -13.83 -5.51 -7.28
N THR A 144 -12.85 -5.84 -6.46
CA THR A 144 -13.10 -6.39 -5.13
C THR A 144 -12.53 -5.45 -4.11
N GLU A 145 -13.33 -5.08 -3.12
CA GLU A 145 -12.99 -4.03 -2.16
C GLU A 145 -13.26 -4.51 -0.74
N TYR A 146 -12.57 -3.91 0.22
CA TYR A 146 -12.81 -4.07 1.65
C TYR A 146 -12.79 -2.72 2.35
N GLU A 147 -13.74 -2.48 3.25
CA GLU A 147 -13.71 -1.40 4.25
C GLU A 147 -13.73 -2.02 5.65
N PRO A 148 -12.70 -1.84 6.48
CA PRO A 148 -12.72 -2.32 7.86
C PRO A 148 -13.76 -1.57 8.69
N GLY A 149 -14.38 -2.27 9.63
CA GLY A 149 -15.19 -1.66 10.68
C GLY A 149 -14.40 -1.51 11.98
N THR A 150 -15.07 -1.01 13.02
CA THR A 150 -14.51 -0.84 14.38
C THR A 150 -15.34 -1.55 15.45
N GLU A 151 -16.09 -2.58 15.05
CA GLU A 151 -16.91 -3.42 15.94
C GLU A 151 -16.26 -4.81 16.15
N GLY A 152 -14.92 -4.86 16.06
CA GLY A 152 -14.11 -6.06 16.17
C GLY A 152 -13.62 -6.62 14.82
N PRO A 153 -12.80 -7.68 14.84
CA PRO A 153 -12.24 -8.27 13.63
C PRO A 153 -13.32 -8.70 12.64
N ARG A 154 -13.10 -8.39 11.35
CA ARG A 154 -13.99 -8.72 10.23
C ARG A 154 -15.39 -8.13 10.35
N SER A 155 -15.58 -7.07 11.13
CA SER A 155 -16.85 -6.35 11.20
C SER A 155 -17.09 -5.41 10.01
N GLY A 156 -16.13 -5.34 9.08
CA GLY A 156 -16.18 -4.49 7.89
C GLY A 156 -17.03 -5.03 6.74
N GLU A 157 -17.06 -4.29 5.64
CA GLU A 157 -17.82 -4.62 4.42
C GLU A 157 -16.90 -5.02 3.26
N GLY A 158 -17.29 -6.07 2.53
CA GLY A 158 -16.58 -6.55 1.34
C GLY A 158 -15.66 -7.74 1.62
N THR A 159 -14.61 -7.90 0.80
CA THR A 159 -13.72 -9.07 0.87
C THR A 159 -12.36 -8.68 1.43
N MET A 160 -12.11 -9.04 2.68
CA MET A 160 -10.83 -8.75 3.32
C MET A 160 -9.68 -9.62 2.77
N PHE A 161 -8.64 -8.96 2.27
CA PHE A 161 -7.42 -9.62 1.77
C PHE A 161 -6.20 -9.41 2.67
N LEU A 162 -6.24 -8.41 3.55
CA LEU A 162 -5.10 -8.02 4.38
C LEU A 162 -5.55 -7.68 5.80
N ASN A 163 -5.08 -8.51 6.75
CA ASN A 163 -5.14 -8.24 8.18
C ASN A 163 -3.82 -8.68 8.82
N LYS A 164 -3.55 -8.17 10.02
CA LYS A 164 -2.38 -8.55 10.78
C LYS A 164 -2.64 -8.36 12.26
N ARG A 165 -2.18 -9.32 13.05
CA ARG A 165 -1.99 -9.15 14.48
C ARG A 165 -0.56 -8.69 14.72
N MET A 166 -0.38 -7.60 15.44
CA MET A 166 0.94 -7.03 15.74
C MET A 166 0.94 -6.31 17.07
N LYS A 167 2.13 -6.11 17.63
CA LYS A 167 2.31 -5.29 18.83
C LYS A 167 2.11 -3.82 18.50
N LEU A 168 1.63 -3.03 19.46
CA LEU A 168 1.51 -1.57 19.27
C LEU A 168 2.86 -0.91 18.93
N GLY A 169 3.97 -1.38 19.51
CA GLY A 169 5.31 -0.91 19.16
C GLY A 169 5.71 -1.21 17.70
N GLU A 170 5.24 -2.32 17.14
CA GLU A 170 5.44 -2.65 15.72
C GLU A 170 4.56 -1.76 14.83
N SER A 171 3.32 -1.49 15.24
CA SER A 171 2.44 -0.53 14.56
C SER A 171 3.03 0.88 14.54
N MET A 172 3.63 1.33 15.66
CA MET A 172 4.36 2.59 15.72
C MET A 172 5.53 2.65 14.73
N ALA A 173 6.26 1.54 14.57
CA ALA A 173 7.35 1.46 13.60
C ALA A 173 6.80 1.47 12.16
N TYR A 174 5.68 0.81 11.92
CA TYR A 174 4.99 0.80 10.62
C TYR A 174 4.49 2.18 10.20
N VAL A 175 3.88 2.96 11.11
CA VAL A 175 3.45 4.35 10.80
C VAL A 175 4.65 5.24 10.38
N ARG A 176 5.84 4.99 10.93
CA ARG A 176 7.07 5.72 10.56
C ARG A 176 7.63 5.33 9.18
N THR A 177 7.09 4.31 8.50
CA THR A 177 7.48 3.99 7.12
C THR A 177 6.61 4.68 6.08
N TRP A 178 5.56 5.41 6.51
CA TRP A 178 4.68 6.12 5.59
C TRP A 178 5.39 7.29 4.93
N SER A 179 5.13 7.49 3.63
CA SER A 179 5.76 8.56 2.84
C SER A 179 5.47 9.96 3.38
N SER A 180 4.26 10.19 3.92
CA SER A 180 3.91 11.45 4.59
C SER A 180 4.72 11.68 5.86
N PHE A 181 5.02 10.64 6.63
CA PHE A 181 5.92 10.75 7.77
C PHE A 181 7.34 11.07 7.30
N SER A 182 7.86 10.41 6.25
CA SER A 182 9.18 10.74 5.69
C SER A 182 9.25 12.20 5.24
N ALA A 183 8.23 12.70 4.53
CA ALA A 183 8.17 14.10 4.10
C ALA A 183 8.04 15.09 5.27
N TRP A 184 7.29 14.74 6.32
CA TRP A 184 7.24 15.50 7.57
C TRP A 184 8.61 15.51 8.26
N GLN A 185 9.26 14.36 8.32
CA GLN A 185 10.56 14.14 8.95
C GLN A 185 11.68 14.92 8.26
N ASP A 186 11.67 15.00 6.93
CA ASP A 186 12.62 15.80 6.16
C ASP A 186 12.55 17.29 6.53
N LYS A 187 11.35 17.79 6.86
CA LYS A 187 11.12 19.19 7.22
C LYS A 187 11.46 19.51 8.67
N PHE A 188 11.08 18.66 9.61
CA PHE A 188 11.19 18.96 11.05
C PHE A 188 12.35 18.27 11.75
N GLN A 189 12.85 17.17 11.19
CA GLN A 189 14.02 16.43 11.69
C GLN A 189 13.95 16.05 13.18
N LYS A 190 12.72 15.88 13.71
CA LYS A 190 12.50 15.47 15.10
C LYS A 190 12.90 14.00 15.28
N LYS A 191 13.42 13.64 16.44
CA LYS A 191 13.82 12.24 16.70
C LYS A 191 12.72 11.51 17.44
N LYS A 192 12.61 10.21 17.19
CA LYS A 192 11.86 9.29 18.06
C LYS A 192 12.25 9.54 19.52
N ARG A 193 11.26 9.49 20.40
CA ARG A 193 11.43 9.64 21.84
C ARG A 193 12.40 8.58 22.38
N ASP A 194 13.40 9.06 23.09
CA ASP A 194 14.34 8.30 23.91
C ASP A 194 14.45 8.99 25.28
N ASP A 195 14.59 8.21 26.35
CA ASP A 195 14.41 8.57 27.75
C ASP A 195 14.67 10.06 28.09
N GLY A 196 13.58 10.84 28.19
CA GLY A 196 13.58 12.23 28.68
C GLY A 196 13.62 13.35 27.64
N ARG A 197 13.58 13.06 26.33
CA ARG A 197 13.48 14.07 25.25
C ARG A 197 12.08 14.14 24.63
N GLU A 198 11.77 15.25 23.97
CA GLU A 198 10.56 15.38 23.13
C GLU A 198 10.63 14.38 21.97
N GLY A 199 9.49 13.73 21.66
CA GLY A 199 9.41 12.70 20.62
C GLY A 199 9.10 13.26 19.23
N ASP A 200 8.99 12.35 18.25
CA ASP A 200 8.42 12.70 16.96
C ASP A 200 6.88 12.69 17.03
N ILE A 201 6.22 13.18 15.97
CA ILE A 201 4.75 13.29 15.96
C ILE A 201 4.05 11.91 16.03
N VAL A 202 4.76 10.82 15.73
CA VAL A 202 4.24 9.45 15.90
C VAL A 202 4.25 9.06 17.37
N ASP A 203 5.24 9.47 18.16
CA ASP A 203 5.18 9.27 19.61
C ASP A 203 4.01 10.02 20.25
N ASP A 204 3.73 11.23 19.77
CA ASP A 204 2.66 12.07 20.31
C ASP A 204 1.27 11.50 20.01
N VAL A 205 0.98 11.13 18.76
CA VAL A 205 -0.32 10.54 18.40
C VAL A 205 -0.55 9.19 19.11
N PHE A 206 0.47 8.37 19.27
CA PHE A 206 0.30 7.09 19.98
C PHE A 206 0.09 7.27 21.48
N GLU A 207 0.66 8.31 22.09
CA GLU A 207 0.37 8.68 23.47
C GLU A 207 -1.06 9.19 23.64
N GLU A 208 -1.58 9.92 22.64
CA GLU A 208 -2.98 10.33 22.58
C GLU A 208 -3.91 9.13 22.47
N MET A 209 -3.64 8.19 21.54
CA MET A 209 -4.39 6.94 21.41
C MET A 209 -4.36 6.12 22.71
N ARG A 210 -3.19 5.98 23.34
CA ARG A 210 -3.03 5.31 24.64
C ARG A 210 -3.88 5.94 25.73
N SER A 211 -3.99 7.27 25.73
CA SER A 211 -4.77 8.02 26.72
C SER A 211 -6.28 7.88 26.49
N ALA A 212 -6.71 7.72 25.24
CA ALA A 212 -8.11 7.57 24.85
C ALA A 212 -8.67 6.16 25.09
N GLU A 213 -7.82 5.13 24.94
CA GLU A 213 -8.19 3.72 25.11
C GLU A 213 -7.89 3.21 26.53
N PRO A 214 -8.92 2.90 27.36
CA PRO A 214 -8.72 2.48 28.76
C PRO A 214 -7.80 1.27 28.93
N ASP A 215 -7.83 0.35 27.97
CA ASP A 215 -7.06 -0.88 27.95
C ASP A 215 -5.57 -0.67 27.66
N TRP A 216 -5.22 0.45 27.02
CA TRP A 216 -3.83 0.80 26.71
C TRP A 216 -3.24 1.67 27.83
N ARG A 217 -4.08 2.43 28.54
CA ARG A 217 -3.67 3.31 29.63
C ARG A 217 -3.15 2.57 30.86
N ARG A 218 -3.70 1.39 31.17
CA ARG A 218 -3.47 0.66 32.44
C ARG A 218 -2.20 -0.20 32.44
N ASP A 219 -1.54 -0.35 31.30
CA ASP A 219 -0.41 -1.26 31.12
C ASP A 219 0.93 -0.51 31.08
N GLY A 220 1.87 -0.91 31.92
CA GLY A 220 3.24 -0.39 31.92
C GLY A 220 4.02 -0.78 30.66
N GLU A 221 3.61 -1.86 30.00
CA GLU A 221 4.19 -2.37 28.75
C GLU A 221 3.21 -2.29 27.58
N TRP A 222 2.38 -1.23 27.53
CA TRP A 222 1.33 -1.09 26.51
C TRP A 222 1.82 -1.23 25.06
N LYS A 223 3.10 -0.95 24.76
CA LYS A 223 3.70 -1.17 23.44
C LYS A 223 3.80 -2.65 23.05
N GLU A 224 3.83 -3.56 24.02
CA GLU A 224 3.86 -5.01 23.81
C GLU A 224 2.47 -5.61 23.61
N LYS A 225 1.41 -4.83 23.87
CA LYS A 225 0.03 -5.26 23.65
C LYS A 225 -0.19 -5.57 22.18
N GLU A 226 -0.71 -6.76 21.92
CA GLU A 226 -1.13 -7.17 20.58
C GLU A 226 -2.49 -6.58 20.23
N VAL A 227 -2.60 -6.08 19.02
CA VAL A 227 -3.82 -5.56 18.42
C VAL A 227 -4.05 -6.22 17.07
N GLU A 228 -5.31 -6.44 16.72
CA GLU A 228 -5.67 -6.79 15.36
C GLU A 228 -5.88 -5.52 14.55
N ILE A 229 -5.24 -5.48 13.37
CA ILE A 229 -5.41 -4.39 12.42
C ILE A 229 -5.81 -4.93 11.05
N GLU A 230 -6.65 -4.16 10.39
CA GLU A 230 -7.17 -4.46 9.06
C GLU A 230 -7.02 -3.23 8.17
N TRP A 231 -6.80 -3.43 6.88
CA TRP A 231 -6.63 -2.33 5.94
C TRP A 231 -7.77 -2.31 4.93
N GLY A 232 -8.33 -1.12 4.70
CA GLY A 232 -9.21 -0.92 3.55
C GLY A 232 -8.44 -1.16 2.27
N SER A 233 -9.00 -1.93 1.35
CA SER A 233 -8.26 -2.39 0.16
C SER A 233 -9.14 -2.44 -1.07
N GLY A 234 -8.49 -2.35 -2.22
CA GLY A 234 -9.11 -2.49 -3.53
C GLY A 234 -8.24 -3.36 -4.43
N LEU A 235 -8.87 -4.26 -5.16
CA LEU A 235 -8.31 -5.06 -6.24
C LEU A 235 -9.10 -4.75 -7.51
N LEU A 236 -8.40 -4.27 -8.53
CA LEU A 236 -8.87 -4.11 -9.89
C LEU A 236 -8.32 -5.24 -10.75
N LEU A 237 -9.21 -6.01 -11.36
CA LEU A 237 -8.89 -6.95 -12.43
C LEU A 237 -9.49 -6.44 -13.74
N ALA A 238 -8.76 -6.54 -14.84
CA ALA A 238 -9.31 -6.31 -16.16
C ALA A 238 -8.56 -7.15 -17.20
N ARG A 239 -9.25 -7.55 -18.27
CA ARG A 239 -8.68 -8.35 -19.35
C ARG A 239 -8.55 -7.54 -20.63
N ARG A 240 -7.40 -7.61 -21.29
CA ARG A 240 -7.21 -7.03 -22.62
C ARG A 240 -8.14 -7.73 -23.61
N LYS A 241 -8.86 -6.95 -24.42
CA LYS A 241 -9.74 -7.48 -25.47
C LYS A 241 -9.00 -8.34 -26.50
N TYR A 242 -9.72 -9.31 -27.08
CA TYR A 242 -9.23 -10.15 -28.18
C TYR A 242 -9.31 -9.47 -29.56
N LYS A 243 -10.22 -8.51 -29.72
CA LYS A 243 -10.50 -7.82 -30.97
C LYS A 243 -9.94 -6.41 -30.93
#